data_AF-A0A1F8QXU8-F1
#
_entry.id   AF-A0A1F8QXU8-F1
#
_cell.length_a   1.000
_cell.length_b   1.000
_cell.length_c   1.000
_cell.angle_alpha   90.00
_cell.angle_beta   90.00
_cell.angle_gamma   90.00
#
_symmetry.space_group_name_H-M   'P 1'
#
loop_
_entity.id
_entity.type
_entity.pdbx_description
1 polymer ?
#
loop_
_entity_poly.entity_id
_entity_poly.type
_entity_poly.pdbx_seq_one_letter_code
_entity_poly.pdbx_strand_id
1 'polypeptide(L)'
;MQDILKLGFVGFAISLGVLVTYRMSTEAMAVVVGVVFGVVASIPGSLLVLAVLRRQVNSPSQENTQTHQPRNVYPQVVVVQPGTHLPQQSHQMATWPTYPQPVALPQPDRAFTIIGDED
;
A
#
# COMPACT_ATOMS: atom_id res chain seq x y z
N MET A 1 34.13 -0.39 13.67
CA MET A 1 34.01 1.04 14.05
C MET A 1 32.55 1.48 14.19
N GLN A 2 31.67 1.14 13.23
CA GLN A 2 30.25 1.52 13.30
C GLN A 2 29.51 1.00 14.53
N ASP A 3 29.80 -0.22 15.00
CA ASP A 3 29.09 -0.80 16.16
C ASP A 3 29.47 -0.12 17.48
N ILE A 4 30.72 0.34 17.60
CA ILE A 4 31.18 1.14 18.74
C ILE A 4 30.48 2.51 18.74
N LEU A 5 30.32 3.12 17.57
CA LEU A 5 29.60 4.39 17.42
C LEU A 5 28.11 4.23 17.77
N LYS A 6 27.46 3.16 17.29
CA LYS A 6 26.06 2.85 17.63
C LYS A 6 25.89 2.63 19.14
N LEU A 7 26.77 1.83 19.75
CA LEU A 7 26.71 1.55 21.19
C LEU A 7 26.93 2.82 22.01
N GLY A 8 27.91 3.65 21.64
CA GLY A 8 28.15 4.94 22.27
C GLY A 8 26.95 5.89 22.14
N PHE A 9 26.34 5.97 20.96
CA PHE A 9 25.17 6.79 20.72
C PHE A 9 23.95 6.33 21.54
N VAL A 10 23.70 5.02 21.58
CA VAL A 10 22.61 4.44 22.39
C VAL A 10 22.82 4.73 23.88
N GLY A 11 24.03 4.49 24.39
CA GLY A 11 24.38 4.80 25.78
C GLY A 11 24.20 6.29 26.11
N PHE A 12 24.67 7.17 25.22
CA PHE A 12 24.51 8.62 25.37
C PHE A 12 23.03 9.01 25.41
N ALA A 13 22.22 8.53 24.46
CA ALA A 13 20.79 8.82 24.40
C ALA A 13 20.04 8.35 25.65
N ILE A 14 20.34 7.14 26.15
CA ILE A 14 19.76 6.62 27.40
C ILE A 14 20.15 7.52 28.57
N SER A 15 21.44 7.84 28.73
CA SER A 15 21.92 8.68 29.82
C SER A 15 21.31 10.07 29.82
N LEU A 16 21.15 10.66 28.64
CA LEU A 16 20.53 11.97 28.45
C LEU A 16 19.04 11.92 28.80
N GLY A 17 18.33 10.88 28.35
CA GLY A 17 16.93 10.67 28.72
C GLY A 17 16.76 10.56 30.23
N VAL A 18 17.56 9.72 30.87
CA VAL A 18 17.57 9.54 32.33
C VAL A 18 17.84 10.86 33.06
N LEU A 19 18.84 11.62 32.61
CA LEU A 19 19.20 12.90 33.22
C LEU A 19 18.07 13.93 33.08
N VAL A 20 17.44 14.01 31.91
CA VAL A 20 16.29 14.91 31.65
C VAL A 20 15.14 14.55 32.56
N THR A 21 14.82 13.26 32.69
CA THR A 21 13.76 12.77 33.57
C THR A 21 14.05 13.11 35.03
N TYR A 22 15.27 12.91 35.53
CA TYR A 22 15.62 13.24 36.92
C TYR A 22 15.72 14.73 37.23
N ARG A 23 16.01 15.57 36.23
CA ARG A 23 16.17 17.02 36.41
C ARG A 23 14.92 17.83 36.09
N MET A 24 13.89 17.22 35.49
CA MET A 24 12.66 17.92 35.12
C MET A 24 11.64 18.02 36.25
N SER A 25 10.83 19.09 36.18
CA SER A 25 9.66 19.32 37.03
C SER A 25 8.58 18.24 36.82
N THR A 26 7.73 18.04 37.83
CA THR A 26 6.66 17.03 37.89
C THR A 26 5.70 17.07 36.70
N GLU A 27 5.40 18.26 36.16
CA GLU A 27 4.53 18.39 34.99
C GLU A 27 5.11 17.73 33.73
N ALA A 28 6.42 17.83 33.54
CA ALA A 28 7.06 17.24 32.37
C ALA A 28 7.25 15.72 32.51
N MET A 29 7.35 15.21 33.74
CA MET A 29 7.33 13.76 34.00
C MET A 29 6.02 13.13 33.48
N ALA A 30 4.88 13.82 33.62
CA ALA A 30 3.61 13.31 33.11
C ALA A 30 3.64 13.09 31.59
N VAL A 31 4.24 14.03 30.85
CA VAL A 31 4.39 13.93 29.39
C VAL A 31 5.35 12.81 29.03
N VAL A 32 6.52 12.75 29.67
CA VAL A 32 7.54 11.70 29.40
C VAL A 32 6.96 10.31 29.65
N VAL A 33 6.30 10.10 30.79
CA VAL A 33 5.67 8.83 31.13
C VAL A 33 4.58 8.49 30.12
N GLY A 34 3.73 9.46 29.75
CA GLY A 34 2.71 9.28 28.71
C GLY A 34 3.29 8.83 27.38
N VAL A 35 4.39 9.44 26.93
CA VAL A 35 5.09 9.05 25.69
C VAL A 35 5.69 7.64 25.81
N VAL A 36 6.35 7.32 26.92
CA VAL A 36 6.96 5.99 27.12
C VAL A 36 5.88 4.90 27.08
N PHE A 37 4.80 5.07 27.84
CA PHE A 37 3.70 4.11 27.82
C PHE A 37 2.98 4.06 26.46
N GLY A 38 2.82 5.20 25.78
CA GLY A 38 2.23 5.26 24.43
C GLY A 38 3.06 4.50 23.39
N VAL A 39 4.39 4.67 23.41
CA VAL A 39 5.31 3.93 22.52
C VAL A 39 5.29 2.45 22.85
N VAL A 40 5.39 2.08 24.13
CA VAL A 40 5.34 0.66 24.55
C VAL A 40 4.00 0.01 24.17
N ALA A 41 2.89 0.73 24.30
CA ALA A 41 1.57 0.25 23.89
C ALA A 41 1.43 0.03 22.37
N SER A 42 2.23 0.73 21.55
CA SER A 42 2.24 0.55 20.09
C SER A 42 2.95 -0.72 19.62
N ILE A 43 3.84 -1.27 20.45
CA ILE A 43 4.63 -2.49 20.14
C ILE A 43 3.73 -3.69 19.84
N PRO A 44 2.76 -4.09 20.70
CA PRO A 44 1.89 -5.24 20.40
C PRO A 44 1.06 -5.02 19.12
N GLY A 45 0.60 -3.80 18.85
CA GLY A 45 -0.11 -3.47 17.61
C GLY A 45 0.78 -3.66 16.37
N SER A 46 2.02 -3.15 16.41
CA SER A 46 2.98 -3.34 15.32
C SER A 46 3.36 -4.82 15.13
N LEU A 47 3.58 -5.56 16.22
CA LEU A 47 3.85 -6.99 16.18
C LEU A 47 2.68 -7.78 15.59
N LEU A 48 1.44 -7.41 15.92
CA LEU A 48 0.24 -8.04 15.35
C LEU A 48 0.20 -7.87 13.83
N VAL A 49 0.45 -6.65 13.34
CA VAL A 49 0.50 -6.37 11.89
C VAL A 49 1.60 -7.19 11.22
N LEU A 50 2.80 -7.23 11.79
CA LEU A 50 3.91 -8.05 11.29
C LEU A 50 3.58 -9.55 11.28
N ALA A 51 2.89 -10.05 12.31
CA ALA A 51 2.47 -11.44 12.41
C ALA A 51 1.44 -11.80 11.32
N VAL A 52 0.46 -10.92 11.08
CA VAL A 52 -0.54 -11.09 10.01
C VAL A 52 0.13 -11.07 8.63
N LEU A 53 1.06 -10.15 8.39
CA LEU A 53 1.75 -10.05 7.11
C LEU A 53 2.67 -11.26 6.86
N ARG A 54 3.42 -11.70 7.88
CA ARG A 54 4.25 -12.93 7.80
C ARG A 54 3.43 -14.17 7.48
N ARG A 55 2.20 -14.27 7.98
CA ARG A 55 1.29 -15.38 7.66
C ARG A 55 0.95 -15.44 6.16
N GLN A 56 0.87 -14.29 5.47
CA GLN A 56 0.58 -14.24 4.04
C GLN A 56 1.80 -14.59 3.17
N VAL A 57 3.00 -14.18 3.62
CA VAL A 57 4.26 -14.43 2.89
C VAL A 57 4.64 -15.92 2.87
N ASN A 58 4.26 -16.69 3.90
CA ASN A 58 4.51 -18.14 3.95
C ASN A 58 3.57 -18.98 3.07
N SER A 59 2.63 -18.37 2.33
CA SER A 59 1.99 -19.05 1.19
C SER A 59 3.06 -19.22 0.10
N PRO A 60 3.39 -20.44 -0.36
CA PRO A 60 4.58 -20.75 -1.17
C PRO A 60 4.49 -20.28 -2.63
N SER A 61 4.03 -19.06 -2.90
CA SER A 61 3.86 -18.51 -4.24
C SER A 61 4.63 -17.22 -4.51
N GLN A 62 5.54 -16.80 -3.63
CA GLN A 62 6.21 -15.50 -3.78
C GLN A 62 7.68 -15.49 -3.38
N GLU A 63 8.46 -16.39 -3.96
CA GLU A 63 9.89 -16.15 -4.18
C GLU A 63 10.06 -15.25 -5.42
N ASN A 64 9.69 -13.97 -5.32
CA ASN A 64 10.23 -12.95 -6.23
C ASN A 64 10.12 -11.56 -5.60
N THR A 65 11.12 -11.20 -4.81
CA THR A 65 11.35 -9.80 -4.44
C THR A 65 11.98 -9.09 -5.64
N GLN A 66 11.14 -8.56 -6.52
CA GLN A 66 11.48 -7.37 -7.32
C GLN A 66 10.22 -6.80 -7.98
N THR A 67 10.02 -5.50 -7.75
CA THR A 67 8.96 -4.64 -8.31
C THR A 67 7.63 -4.72 -7.57
N HIS A 68 7.33 -3.68 -6.79
CA HIS A 68 5.96 -3.24 -6.52
C HIS A 68 5.30 -2.91 -7.88
N GLN A 69 4.80 -3.91 -8.58
CA GLN A 69 3.72 -3.71 -9.53
C GLN A 69 2.44 -3.86 -8.71
N PRO A 70 1.54 -2.85 -8.65
CA PRO A 70 0.20 -3.12 -8.20
C PRO A 70 -0.34 -4.22 -9.09
N ARG A 71 -0.58 -5.41 -8.50
CA ARG A 71 -1.31 -6.47 -9.17
C ARG A 71 -2.71 -5.91 -9.38
N ASN A 72 -2.89 -5.18 -10.47
CA ASN A 72 -4.20 -4.85 -10.99
C ASN A 72 -4.82 -6.19 -11.36
N VAL A 73 -5.54 -6.78 -10.41
CA VAL A 73 -6.42 -7.91 -10.63
C VAL A 73 -7.56 -7.35 -11.47
N TYR A 74 -7.31 -7.18 -12.77
CA TYR A 74 -8.34 -6.79 -13.71
C TYR A 74 -9.35 -7.93 -13.74
N PRO A 75 -10.61 -7.71 -13.34
CA PRO A 75 -11.61 -8.76 -13.41
C PRO A 75 -11.76 -9.20 -14.86
N GLN A 76 -11.79 -10.51 -15.08
CA GLN A 76 -12.00 -11.09 -16.40
C GLN A 76 -13.37 -10.68 -16.93
N VAL A 77 -13.39 -9.85 -17.99
CA VAL A 77 -14.62 -9.50 -18.70
C VAL A 77 -14.78 -10.49 -19.84
N VAL A 78 -15.64 -11.49 -19.64
CA VAL A 78 -16.00 -12.44 -20.69
C VAL A 78 -17.13 -11.82 -21.51
N VAL A 79 -16.81 -11.38 -22.73
CA VAL A 79 -17.82 -10.93 -23.69
C VAL A 79 -18.39 -12.16 -24.38
N VAL A 80 -19.53 -12.64 -23.91
CA VAL A 80 -20.32 -13.64 -24.63
C VAL A 80 -21.14 -12.88 -25.66
N GLN A 81 -20.77 -12.97 -26.94
CA GLN A 81 -21.53 -12.37 -28.02
C GLN A 81 -22.53 -13.41 -28.54
N PRO A 82 -23.84 -13.30 -28.23
CA PRO A 82 -24.82 -14.24 -28.73
C PRO A 82 -25.08 -13.92 -30.21
N GLY A 83 -24.57 -14.77 -31.08
CA GLY A 83 -24.89 -14.76 -32.50
C GLY A 83 -23.80 -14.19 -33.39
N THR A 84 -22.84 -15.04 -33.75
CA THR A 84 -22.33 -15.13 -35.13
C THR A 84 -21.49 -16.40 -35.22
N HIS A 85 -22.00 -17.36 -35.98
CA HIS A 85 -21.29 -18.56 -36.39
C HIS A 85 -20.21 -18.13 -37.39
N LEU A 86 -18.92 -18.13 -37.02
CA LEU A 86 -17.83 -18.04 -38.00
C LEU A 86 -16.81 -19.15 -37.73
N PRO A 87 -16.27 -19.80 -38.78
CA PRO A 87 -15.59 -21.07 -38.66
C PRO A 87 -14.21 -20.91 -38.04
N GLN A 88 -13.91 -21.86 -37.16
CA GLN A 88 -12.63 -22.16 -36.54
C GLN A 88 -11.47 -22.07 -37.55
N GLN A 89 -10.66 -21.01 -37.42
CA GLN A 89 -9.44 -20.86 -38.20
C GLN A 89 -8.21 -21.00 -37.30
N SER A 90 -7.47 -22.04 -37.65
CA SER A 90 -6.16 -22.50 -37.22
C SER A 90 -5.16 -21.44 -36.77
N HIS A 91 -4.38 -21.81 -35.75
CA HIS A 91 -3.05 -21.34 -35.38
C HIS A 91 -2.38 -20.40 -36.40
N GLN A 92 -2.39 -19.10 -36.14
CA GLN A 92 -1.50 -18.16 -36.80
C GLN A 92 -0.71 -17.38 -35.74
N MET A 93 0.60 -17.36 -35.99
CA MET A 93 1.64 -16.73 -35.20
C MET A 93 1.25 -15.33 -34.72
N ALA A 94 1.62 -15.03 -33.47
CA ALA A 94 1.43 -13.73 -32.84
C ALA A 94 2.25 -12.64 -33.55
N THR A 95 1.66 -12.03 -34.58
CA THR A 95 2.03 -10.71 -35.06
C THR A 95 1.51 -9.68 -34.07
N TRP A 96 2.42 -8.93 -33.45
CA TRP A 96 2.10 -7.84 -32.54
C TRP A 96 1.18 -6.82 -33.23
N PRO A 97 0.04 -6.47 -32.65
CA PRO A 97 -0.88 -5.52 -33.28
C PRO A 97 -0.30 -4.10 -33.20
N THR A 98 -0.02 -3.52 -34.36
CA THR A 98 0.12 -2.06 -34.51
C THR A 98 -1.19 -1.41 -34.05
N TYR A 99 -1.10 -0.55 -33.03
CA TYR A 99 -2.24 0.20 -32.53
C TYR A 99 -2.68 1.26 -33.55
N PRO A 100 -3.96 1.29 -33.97
CA PRO A 100 -4.49 2.40 -34.73
C PRO A 100 -4.59 3.64 -33.82
N GLN A 101 -4.11 4.78 -34.33
CA GLN A 101 -4.24 6.08 -33.69
C GLN A 101 -5.72 6.40 -33.40
N PRO A 102 -6.08 6.91 -32.21
CA PRO A 102 -7.47 7.24 -31.92
C PRO A 102 -7.93 8.40 -32.81
N VAL A 103 -8.91 8.13 -33.67
CA VAL A 103 -9.67 9.19 -34.33
C VAL A 103 -10.46 9.91 -33.24
N ALA A 104 -10.32 11.23 -33.15
CA ALA A 104 -11.09 12.06 -32.23
C ALA A 104 -12.58 11.94 -32.58
N LEU A 105 -13.30 11.13 -31.81
CA LEU A 105 -14.76 11.05 -31.90
C LEU A 105 -15.38 12.31 -31.26
N PRO A 106 -16.43 12.89 -31.84
CA PRO A 106 -17.17 13.98 -31.21
C PRO A 106 -17.68 13.51 -29.85
N GLN A 107 -17.31 14.23 -28.79
CA GLN A 107 -17.80 13.94 -27.45
C GLN A 107 -19.30 14.17 -27.41
N PRO A 108 -20.12 13.18 -27.00
CA PRO A 108 -21.55 13.39 -26.85
C PRO A 108 -21.78 14.42 -25.73
N ASP A 109 -22.57 15.45 -26.04
CA ASP A 109 -22.95 16.48 -25.07
C ASP A 109 -23.58 15.83 -23.84
N ARG A 110 -22.97 16.05 -22.68
CA ARG A 110 -23.48 15.55 -21.40
C ARG A 110 -24.68 16.39 -20.99
N ALA A 111 -25.88 15.89 -21.28
CA ALA A 111 -27.11 16.41 -20.71
C ALA A 111 -27.26 15.88 -19.27
N PHE A 112 -27.38 16.80 -18.32
CA PHE A 112 -27.71 16.48 -16.94
C PHE A 112 -29.15 16.91 -16.67
N THR A 113 -29.97 15.98 -16.18
CA THR A 113 -31.31 16.28 -15.67
C THR A 113 -31.17 16.60 -14.19
N ILE A 114 -31.41 17.86 -13.82
CA ILE A 114 -31.47 18.30 -12.44
C ILE A 114 -32.87 17.98 -11.92
N ILE A 115 -32.96 17.19 -10.84
CA ILE A 115 -34.23 16.85 -10.18
C ILE A 115 -34.34 17.68 -8.92
N GLY A 116 -35.45 18.42 -8.78
CA GLY A 116 -35.71 19.32 -7.64
C GLY A 116 -35.91 20.80 -8.02
N ASP A 117 -36.12 21.12 -9.29
CA ASP A 117 -36.50 22.47 -9.76
C ASP A 117 -38.03 22.62 -9.83
N GLU A 118 -38.72 22.24 -8.76
CA GLU A 118 -40.13 22.56 -8.57
C GLU A 118 -40.29 23.25 -7.20
N ASP A 119 -41.00 24.38 -7.23
CA ASP A 119 -41.05 25.49 -6.24
C ASP A 119 -41.13 25.11 -4.75
#